data_AF-A0A354FL16-F1
#
_entry.id   AF-A0A354FL16-F1
#
_cell.length_a   1.000
_cell.length_b   1.000
_cell.length_c   1.000
_cell.angle_alpha   90.00
_cell.angle_beta   90.00
_cell.angle_gamma   90.00
#
_symmetry.space_group_name_H-M   'P 1'
#
loop_
_entity.id
_entity.type
_entity.pdbx_description
1 polymer ?
#
loop_
_entity_poly.entity_id
_entity_poly.type
_entity_poly.pdbx_seq_one_letter_code
_entity_poly.pdbx_strand_id
1 'polypeptide(L)' 'FRGSRKSTPFAAKVTTEAALRKASEMGMKTVEVFVKGPGVGRESALRAIGSAENLRITSISDITPIPHNGCRPPKQRRT' A
#
# COMPACT_ATOMS: atom_id res chain seq x y z
N PHE A 1 -10.60 -2.69 10.64
CA PHE A 1 -9.66 -3.40 11.54
C PHE A 1 -9.21 -2.48 12.68
N ARG A 2 -8.96 -3.01 13.90
CA ARG A 2 -8.50 -2.25 15.08
C ARG A 2 -7.28 -2.92 15.72
N GLY A 3 -6.42 -2.14 16.39
CA GLY A 3 -5.26 -2.64 17.15
C GLY A 3 -4.31 -3.50 16.30
N SER A 4 -3.82 -4.60 16.87
CA SER A 4 -2.93 -5.57 16.21
C SER A 4 -3.50 -6.17 14.92
N ARG A 5 -4.84 -6.29 14.82
CA ARG A 5 -5.49 -6.81 13.61
C ARG A 5 -5.39 -5.85 12.43
N LYS A 6 -5.07 -4.56 12.66
CA LYS A 6 -4.85 -3.55 11.60
C LYS A 6 -3.51 -3.76 10.90
N SER A 7 -2.48 -4.20 11.60
CA SER A 7 -1.12 -4.39 11.06
C SER A 7 -0.93 -5.77 10.43
N THR A 8 -1.96 -6.31 9.77
CA THR A 8 -1.90 -7.63 9.12
C THR A 8 -1.96 -7.50 7.59
N PRO A 9 -1.31 -8.40 6.84
CA PRO A 9 -1.38 -8.38 5.36
C PRO A 9 -2.81 -8.60 4.84
N PHE A 10 -3.61 -9.42 5.55
CA PHE A 10 -5.01 -9.63 5.22
C PHE A 10 -5.84 -8.34 5.32
N ALA A 11 -5.60 -7.53 6.35
CA ALA A 11 -6.26 -6.23 6.46
C ALA A 11 -5.95 -5.33 5.26
N ALA A 12 -4.68 -5.30 4.80
CA ALA A 12 -4.26 -4.53 3.64
C ALA A 12 -4.97 -4.98 2.35
N LYS A 13 -5.09 -6.30 2.11
CA LYS A 13 -5.83 -6.85 0.98
C LYS A 13 -7.28 -6.37 0.96
N VAL A 14 -8.01 -6.58 2.06
CA VAL A 14 -9.44 -6.22 2.17
C VAL A 14 -9.66 -4.72 1.98
N THR A 15 -8.79 -3.87 2.54
CA THR A 15 -8.89 -2.41 2.34
C THR A 15 -8.64 -2.01 0.89
N THR A 16 -7.73 -2.70 0.20
CA THR A 16 -7.38 -2.43 -1.19
C THR A 16 -8.53 -2.83 -2.11
N GLU A 17 -9.12 -4.00 -1.92
CA GLU A 17 -10.31 -4.45 -2.65
C GLU A 17 -11.49 -3.47 -2.50
N ALA A 18 -11.73 -2.97 -1.28
CA ALA A 18 -12.78 -1.98 -1.04
C ALA A 18 -12.52 -0.65 -1.77
N ALA A 19 -11.26 -0.22 -1.86
CA ALA A 19 -10.87 0.98 -2.62
C ALA A 19 -11.04 0.77 -4.14
N LEU A 20 -10.65 -0.40 -4.65
CA LEU A 20 -10.77 -0.75 -6.06
C LEU A 20 -12.23 -0.83 -6.52
N ARG A 21 -13.13 -1.37 -5.68
CA ARG A 21 -14.57 -1.37 -5.98
C ARG A 21 -15.12 0.04 -6.22
N LYS A 22 -14.79 0.97 -5.32
CA LYS A 22 -15.17 2.38 -5.47
C LYS A 22 -14.54 3.02 -6.71
N ALA A 23 -13.28 2.72 -6.99
CA ALA A 23 -12.60 3.18 -8.21
C ALA A 23 -13.26 2.65 -9.49
N SER A 24 -13.72 1.39 -9.47
CA SER A 24 -14.42 0.76 -10.58
C SER A 24 -15.80 1.36 -10.81
N GLU A 25 -16.53 1.71 -9.74
CA GLU A 25 -17.81 2.45 -9.84
C GLU A 25 -17.63 3.83 -10.49
N MET A 26 -16.45 4.45 -10.29
CA MET A 26 -16.07 5.70 -10.95
C MET A 26 -15.53 5.51 -12.38
N GLY A 27 -15.47 4.28 -12.89
CA GLY A 27 -15.04 4.00 -14.27
C GLY A 27 -13.54 4.05 -14.51
N MET A 28 -12.70 3.93 -13.47
CA MET A 28 -11.24 3.90 -13.64
C MET A 28 -10.79 2.63 -14.40
N LYS A 29 -9.97 2.81 -15.44
CA LYS A 29 -9.45 1.71 -16.28
C LYS A 29 -7.93 1.53 -16.19
N THR A 30 -7.21 2.59 -15.86
CA THR A 30 -5.75 2.62 -15.76
C THR A 30 -5.34 3.22 -14.43
N VAL A 31 -4.35 2.63 -13.78
CA VAL A 31 -3.84 3.09 -12.48
C VAL A 31 -2.32 3.06 -12.44
N GLU A 32 -1.76 4.10 -11.83
CA GLU A 32 -0.35 4.16 -11.46
C GLU A 32 -0.23 3.95 -9.95
N VAL A 33 0.69 3.08 -9.54
CA VAL A 33 0.81 2.64 -8.15
C VAL A 33 2.05 3.24 -7.51
N PHE A 34 1.81 4.13 -6.55
CA PHE A 34 2.87 4.74 -5.72
C PHE A 34 2.91 4.05 -4.36
N VAL A 35 4.02 3.40 -4.05
CA VAL A 35 4.20 2.70 -2.78
C VAL A 35 5.09 3.51 -1.86
N LYS A 36 4.62 3.75 -0.62
CA LYS A 36 5.37 4.49 0.39
C LYS A 36 5.54 3.67 1.67
N GLY A 37 6.78 3.51 2.09
CA GLY A 37 7.16 2.87 3.34
C GLY A 37 7.39 1.36 3.25
N PRO A 38 8.28 0.81 4.09
CA PRO A 38 8.35 -0.62 4.33
C PRO A 38 7.23 -1.04 5.29
N GLY A 39 6.45 -2.06 4.94
CA GLY A 39 5.38 -2.55 5.79
C GLY A 39 4.81 -3.88 5.31
N VAL A 40 4.28 -4.66 6.24
CA VAL A 40 3.77 -6.03 6.00
C VAL A 40 2.62 -6.10 4.98
N GLY A 41 1.92 -4.99 4.76
CA GLY A 41 0.80 -4.91 3.80
C GLY A 41 1.22 -4.57 2.36
N ARG A 42 2.50 -4.24 2.12
CA ARG A 42 2.98 -3.73 0.84
C ARG A 42 2.69 -4.67 -0.32
N GLU A 43 3.20 -5.91 -0.25
CA GLU A 43 2.98 -6.87 -1.34
C GLU A 43 1.53 -7.33 -1.45
N SER A 44 0.84 -7.52 -0.31
CA SER A 44 -0.55 -7.97 -0.32
C SER A 44 -1.47 -6.96 -0.98
N ALA A 45 -1.22 -5.66 -0.79
CA ALA A 45 -1.95 -4.61 -1.50
C ALA A 45 -1.63 -4.62 -3.01
N LEU A 46 -0.36 -4.73 -3.40
CA LEU A 46 0.03 -4.80 -4.82
C LEU A 46 -0.59 -6.00 -5.54
N ARG A 47 -0.57 -7.17 -4.90
CA ARG A 47 -1.21 -8.38 -5.45
C ARG A 47 -2.72 -8.21 -5.58
N ALA A 48 -3.38 -7.57 -4.62
CA ALA A 48 -4.81 -7.29 -4.71
C ALA A 48 -5.16 -6.37 -5.88
N ILE A 49 -4.33 -5.37 -6.18
CA ILE A 49 -4.49 -4.50 -7.36
C ILE A 49 -4.26 -5.31 -8.65
N GLY A 50 -3.24 -6.16 -8.69
CA GLY A 50 -2.97 -7.02 -9.85
C GLY A 50 -4.03 -8.08 -10.11
N SER A 51 -4.74 -8.54 -9.08
CA SER A 51 -5.89 -9.46 -9.21
C SER A 51 -7.21 -8.76 -9.54
N ALA A 52 -7.25 -7.43 -9.60
CA ALA A 52 -8.46 -6.68 -9.89
C ALA A 52 -8.83 -6.79 -11.37
N GLU A 53 -10.08 -7.15 -11.65
CA GLU A 53 -10.59 -7.24 -13.01
C GLU A 53 -10.77 -5.83 -13.59
N ASN A 54 -10.41 -5.63 -14.87
CA ASN A 54 -10.58 -4.38 -15.62
C ASN A 54 -9.70 -3.17 -15.22
N LEU A 55 -8.67 -3.35 -14.40
CA LEU A 55 -7.67 -2.31 -14.10
C LEU A 55 -6.31 -2.65 -14.72
N ARG A 56 -5.80 -1.74 -15.55
CA ARG A 56 -4.44 -1.84 -16.12
C ARG A 56 -3.46 -1.05 -15.28
N ILE A 57 -2.43 -1.72 -14.78
CA ILE A 57 -1.32 -1.09 -14.06
C ILE A 57 -0.35 -0.50 -15.10
N THR A 58 -0.13 0.81 -15.07
CA THR A 58 0.80 1.49 -16.00
C THR A 58 2.22 1.50 -15.47
N SER A 59 2.38 1.74 -14.17
CA SER A 59 3.70 1.83 -13.50
C SER A 59 3.55 1.51 -12.02
N ILE A 60 4.63 0.97 -11.44
CA ILE A 60 4.79 0.76 -10.00
C ILE A 60 6.05 1.49 -9.58
N SER A 61 5.91 2.53 -8.76
CA SER A 61 7.02 3.33 -8.27
C SER A 61 7.10 3.31 -6.74
N ASP A 62 8.31 3.17 -6.21
CA ASP A 62 8.59 3.26 -4.78
C ASP A 62 9.02 4.69 -4.43
N ILE A 63 8.20 5.34 -3.61
CA ILE A 63 8.41 6.71 -3.12
C ILE A 63 8.77 6.71 -1.62
N THR A 64 9.40 5.64 -1.13
CA THR A 64 9.98 5.59 0.22
C THR A 64 10.97 6.75 0.43
N PRO A 65 10.75 7.60 1.45
CA PRO A 65 11.65 8.74 1.67
C PRO A 65 12.99 8.24 2.23
N ILE A 66 14.06 8.45 1.46
CA ILE A 66 15.44 8.22 1.90
C ILE A 66 16.08 9.59 2.16
N PRO A 67 16.37 9.96 3.42
CA PRO A 67 16.93 11.27 3.72
C PRO A 67 18.46 11.30 3.45
N HIS A 68 18.93 12.34 2.75
CA HIS A 68 20.36 12.62 2.61
C HIS A 68 20.90 13.31 3.88
N ASN A 69 21.15 12.52 4.94
CA ASN A 69 21.62 13.01 6.25
C ASN A 69 20.74 14.12 6.86
N GLY A 70 19.44 13.83 7.02
CA GLY A 70 18.44 14.73 7.61
C GLY A 70 18.33 14.65 9.14
N CYS A 71 17.11 14.63 9.67
CA CYS A 71 16.86 14.57 11.12
C CYS A 71 17.41 13.29 11.78
N ARG A 72 17.93 13.43 13.00
CA ARG A 72 18.40 12.29 13.81
C ARG A 72 17.24 11.31 14.10
N PRO A 73 17.37 10.01 13.76
CA PRO A 73 16.37 9.00 14.12
C PRO A 73 16.22 8.89 15.65
N PRO A 74 15.03 8.50 16.15
CA PRO A 74 14.83 8.29 17.58
C PRO A 74 15.77 7.21 18.11
N LYS A 75 16.15 7.32 19.39
CA LYS A 75 16.98 6.31 20.06
C LYS A 75 16.31 4.94 19.96
N GLN A 76 17.11 3.91 19.68
CA GLN A 76 16.66 2.53 19.64
C GLN A 76 15.92 2.16 20.94
N ARG A 77 14.76 1.52 20.80
CA ARG A 77 13.96 1.07 21.96
C ARG A 77 14.75 0.00 22.72
N ARG A 78 14.65 0.04 24.06
CA ARG A 78 15.32 -0.89 25.00
C ARG A 78 14.51 -2.16 25.28
N THR A 79 13.27 -2.19 24.79
CA THR A 79 12.35 -3.33 24.86
C THR A 79 12.75 -4.40 23.88
#